data_AF-A0AAE0DD97-F1
#
_entry.id   AF-A0AAE0DD97-F1
#
_cell.length_a   1.000
_cell.length_b   1.000
_cell.length_c   1.000
_cell.angle_alpha   90.00
_cell.angle_beta   90.00
_cell.angle_gamma   90.00
#
_symmetry.space_group_name_H-M   'P 1'
#
loop_
_entity.id
_entity.type
_entity.pdbx_description
1 polymer ?
#
loop_
_entity_poly.entity_id
_entity_poly.type
_entity_poly.pdbx_seq_one_letter_code
_entity_poly.pdbx_strand_id
1 'polypeptide(L)'
;MRSKFKDEHPFEKRKAEAERIRQKYSDRIPQGAIVAAAFVSFARYRRCPTFPDRHRRSPIITSCTFKLTIILTQVICEKVEKSDIATIDKKKYLVPADLTVGQFVYVIRKRIKLSPEKAIFIFVDEVLPPTAALMSSIYEEHKDEDGFLYITYSGENTFGGFETA
;
A
#
# COMPACT_ATOMS: atom_id res chain seq x y z
N MET A 1 -16.95 -0.42 10.29
CA MET A 1 -16.28 -0.32 11.61
C MET A 1 -16.02 1.15 11.94
N ARG A 2 -16.21 1.61 13.19
CA ARG A 2 -15.83 2.98 13.57
C ARG A 2 -14.32 3.04 13.78
N SER A 3 -13.63 3.87 12.99
CA SER A 3 -12.18 3.97 13.03
C SER A 3 -11.72 4.76 14.25
N LYS A 4 -10.78 4.18 15.02
CA LYS A 4 -10.22 4.82 16.23
C LYS A 4 -9.55 6.16 15.90
N PHE A 5 -8.97 6.26 14.71
CA PHE A 5 -8.35 7.48 14.23
C PHE A 5 -9.34 8.65 14.08
N LYS A 6 -10.59 8.37 13.68
CA LYS A 6 -11.64 9.38 13.51
C LYS A 6 -12.14 9.93 14.84
N ASP A 7 -12.14 9.12 15.89
CA ASP A 7 -12.56 9.54 17.23
C ASP A 7 -11.49 10.41 17.94
N GLU A 8 -10.20 10.14 17.70
CA GLU A 8 -9.11 10.92 18.28
C GLU A 8 -8.88 12.28 17.58
N HIS A 9 -9.17 12.38 16.27
CA HIS A 9 -8.84 13.56 15.47
C HIS A 9 -10.09 14.15 14.79
N PRO A 10 -10.50 15.39 15.13
CA PRO A 10 -11.62 16.05 14.46
C PRO A 10 -11.36 16.23 12.97
N PHE A 11 -12.42 16.23 12.18
CA PHE A 11 -12.42 16.26 10.71
C PHE A 11 -11.48 17.32 10.13
N GLU A 12 -11.56 18.56 10.62
CA GLU A 12 -10.75 19.67 10.11
C GLU A 12 -9.25 19.42 10.21
N LYS A 13 -8.78 18.81 11.31
CA LYS A 13 -7.36 18.50 11.50
C LYS A 13 -6.89 17.42 10.53
N ARG A 14 -7.72 16.41 10.28
CA ARG A 14 -7.41 15.31 9.34
C ARG A 14 -7.31 15.86 7.91
N LYS A 15 -8.29 16.65 7.49
CA LYS A 15 -8.28 17.28 6.17
C LYS A 15 -7.07 18.21 5.96
N ALA A 16 -6.79 19.08 6.94
CA ALA A 16 -5.62 19.97 6.87
C ALA A 16 -4.29 19.20 6.86
N GLU A 17 -4.19 18.08 7.59
CA GLU A 17 -3.03 17.19 7.54
C GLU A 17 -2.86 16.57 6.15
N ALA A 18 -3.95 16.04 5.57
CA ALA A 18 -3.93 15.42 4.26
C ALA A 18 -3.51 16.41 3.17
N GLU A 19 -4.05 17.63 3.20
CA GLU A 19 -3.70 18.71 2.28
C GLU A 19 -2.23 19.13 2.41
N ARG A 20 -1.72 19.29 3.64
CA ARG A 20 -0.29 19.58 3.87
C ARG A 20 0.61 18.48 3.32
N ILE A 21 0.22 17.22 3.48
CA ILE A 21 1.00 16.09 2.94
C ILE A 21 1.00 16.14 1.40
N ARG A 22 -0.15 16.39 0.76
CA ARG A 22 -0.23 16.54 -0.70
C ARG A 22 0.65 17.68 -1.21
N GLN A 23 0.65 18.83 -0.54
CA GLN A 23 1.49 19.97 -0.90
C GLN A 23 2.98 19.71 -0.63
N LYS A 24 3.32 19.01 0.45
CA LYS A 24 4.71 18.75 0.85
C LYS A 24 5.43 17.76 -0.08
N TYR A 25 4.69 16.85 -0.71
CA TYR A 25 5.22 15.79 -1.57
C TYR A 25 4.87 15.97 -3.06
N SER A 26 4.64 17.21 -3.54
CA SER A 26 4.39 17.50 -4.96
C SER A 26 5.59 17.22 -5.88
N ASP A 27 6.82 17.41 -5.39
CA ASP A 27 8.04 17.41 -6.22
C ASP A 27 9.15 16.45 -5.71
N ARG A 28 8.80 15.53 -4.81
CA ARG A 28 9.78 14.61 -4.20
C ARG A 28 9.52 13.19 -4.65
N ILE A 29 10.44 12.63 -5.45
CA ILE A 29 10.54 11.18 -5.66
C ILE A 29 10.90 10.57 -4.29
N PRO A 30 10.05 9.73 -3.66
CA PRO A 30 10.46 9.04 -2.46
C PRO A 30 11.63 8.12 -2.81
N GLN A 31 12.73 8.21 -2.07
CA GLN A 31 13.98 7.50 -2.35
C GLN A 31 13.84 5.95 -2.38
N GLY A 32 12.67 5.40 -2.01
CA GLY A 32 12.34 3.99 -2.17
C GLY A 32 11.88 3.56 -3.58
N ALA A 33 11.44 4.49 -4.44
CA ALA A 33 11.01 4.16 -5.81
C ALA A 33 12.18 3.73 -6.71
N ILE A 34 13.41 4.14 -6.39
CA ILE A 34 14.63 3.72 -7.10
C ILE A 34 14.96 2.23 -6.84
N VAL A 35 14.50 1.67 -5.71
CA VAL A 35 14.86 0.30 -5.31
C VAL A 35 13.94 -0.75 -5.95
N ALA A 36 12.68 -0.39 -6.26
CA ALA A 36 11.72 -1.33 -6.84
C ALA A 36 11.97 -1.58 -8.35
N ALA A 37 12.34 -0.54 -9.12
CA ALA A 37 12.66 -0.69 -10.54
C ALA A 37 13.90 -1.58 -10.76
N ALA A 38 14.84 -1.63 -9.80
CA ALA A 38 16.01 -2.49 -9.87
C ALA A 38 15.72 -3.97 -9.56
N PHE A 39 14.71 -4.28 -8.72
CA PHE A 39 14.47 -5.65 -8.27
C PHE A 39 13.58 -6.48 -9.21
N VAL A 40 12.65 -5.85 -9.95
CA VAL A 40 11.77 -6.58 -10.88
C VAL A 40 12.53 -7.06 -12.13
N SER A 41 13.57 -6.34 -12.56
CA SER A 41 14.47 -6.81 -13.62
C SER A 41 15.39 -7.95 -13.18
N PHE A 42 15.69 -8.08 -11.88
CA PHE A 42 16.61 -9.11 -11.39
C PHE A 42 15.92 -10.48 -11.17
N ALA A 43 14.62 -10.49 -10.83
CA ALA A 43 13.89 -11.73 -10.56
C ALA A 43 13.52 -12.52 -11.83
N ARG A 44 13.37 -11.87 -12.99
CA ARG A 44 13.17 -12.55 -14.29
C ARG A 44 14.46 -13.11 -14.90
N TYR A 45 15.62 -12.68 -14.42
CA TYR A 45 16.92 -13.09 -14.98
C TYR A 45 17.45 -14.43 -14.45
N ARG A 46 16.95 -14.93 -13.32
CA ARG A 46 17.47 -16.17 -12.69
C ARG A 46 16.74 -17.47 -13.08
N ARG A 47 15.99 -17.48 -14.18
CA ARG A 47 15.25 -18.69 -14.62
C ARG A 47 15.48 -19.13 -16.07
N CYS A 48 16.56 -18.69 -16.71
CA CYS A 48 16.97 -19.23 -18.01
C CYS A 48 18.32 -19.95 -17.87
N PRO A 49 18.37 -21.29 -17.91
CA PRO A 49 19.63 -22.02 -17.79
C PRO A 49 20.49 -22.04 -19.07
N THR A 50 19.98 -21.58 -20.22
CA THR A 50 20.76 -21.53 -21.46
C THR A 50 20.29 -20.42 -22.38
N PHE A 51 21.09 -19.37 -22.55
CA PHE A 51 20.99 -18.50 -23.73
C PHE A 51 22.37 -17.92 -24.05
N PRO A 52 23.00 -18.33 -25.17
CA PRO A 52 24.13 -17.61 -25.71
C PRO A 52 23.66 -16.47 -26.60
N ASP A 53 24.51 -15.46 -26.61
CA ASP A 53 24.67 -14.38 -27.58
C ASP A 53 23.81 -13.11 -27.49
N ARG A 54 24.57 -12.02 -27.58
CA ARG A 54 24.31 -10.62 -27.35
C ARG A 54 24.46 -9.97 -28.72
N HIS A 55 23.40 -9.50 -29.37
CA HIS A 55 23.48 -8.36 -30.30
C HIS A 55 22.10 -7.86 -30.76
N ARG A 56 21.43 -7.06 -29.93
CA ARG A 56 20.60 -5.96 -30.43
C ARG A 56 20.48 -4.89 -29.34
N ARG A 57 21.52 -4.06 -29.25
CA ARG A 57 21.42 -2.76 -28.59
C ARG A 57 20.57 -1.88 -29.48
N SER A 58 19.32 -1.64 -29.10
CA SER A 58 18.60 -0.45 -29.52
C SER A 58 18.59 0.53 -28.35
N PRO A 59 19.27 1.70 -28.45
CA PRO A 59 19.18 2.74 -27.45
C PRO A 59 17.95 3.59 -27.76
N ILE A 60 16.82 3.28 -27.12
CA ILE A 60 15.64 4.17 -27.06
C ILE A 60 15.06 4.09 -25.65
N ILE A 61 15.84 4.46 -24.64
CA ILE A 61 15.32 4.64 -23.26
C ILE A 61 15.96 5.89 -22.63
N THR A 62 16.11 6.96 -23.40
CA THR A 62 16.64 8.23 -22.88
C THR A 62 15.98 9.42 -23.58
N SER A 63 14.69 9.66 -23.29
CA SER A 63 14.08 11.00 -23.43
C SER A 63 12.60 11.11 -23.05
N CYS A 64 11.96 10.10 -22.46
CA CYS A 64 10.81 10.41 -21.62
C CYS A 64 11.35 10.81 -20.25
N THR A 65 11.60 12.11 -20.05
CA THR A 65 11.33 12.71 -18.74
C THR A 65 9.84 12.55 -18.49
N PHE A 66 9.43 11.31 -18.21
CA PHE A 66 8.13 11.01 -17.68
C PHE A 66 8.16 11.79 -16.37
N LYS A 67 7.47 12.93 -16.35
CA LYS A 67 6.89 13.45 -15.12
C LYS A 67 5.95 12.34 -14.64
N LEU A 68 6.55 11.28 -14.09
CA LEU A 68 5.86 10.29 -13.31
C LEU A 68 5.60 11.06 -12.02
N THR A 69 4.51 11.83 -12.02
CA THR A 69 3.97 12.39 -10.80
C THR A 69 3.61 11.17 -9.96
N ILE A 70 4.52 10.74 -9.10
CA ILE A 70 4.30 9.62 -8.20
C ILE A 70 3.25 10.13 -7.22
N ILE A 71 1.98 9.88 -7.53
CA ILE A 71 0.87 10.22 -6.65
C ILE A 71 1.02 9.29 -5.45
N LEU A 72 1.34 9.87 -4.28
CA LEU A 72 1.42 9.15 -3.03
C LEU A 72 0.03 9.14 -2.40
N THR A 73 -0.54 7.95 -2.25
CA THR A 73 -1.78 7.74 -1.53
C THR A 73 -1.51 7.69 -0.04
N GLN A 74 -2.41 8.32 0.73
CA GLN A 74 -2.33 8.38 2.17
C GLN A 74 -3.23 7.30 2.75
N VAL A 75 -2.62 6.34 3.43
CA VAL A 75 -3.27 5.12 3.89
C VAL A 75 -3.17 5.03 5.41
N ILE A 76 -4.29 4.75 6.05
CA ILE A 76 -4.38 4.51 7.49
C ILE A 76 -4.72 3.04 7.69
N CYS A 77 -3.84 2.33 8.39
CA CYS A 77 -4.02 0.93 8.75
C CYS A 77 -4.46 0.79 10.21
N GLU A 78 -5.57 0.11 10.41
CA GLU A 78 -6.10 -0.19 11.73
C GLU A 78 -6.24 -1.68 11.98
N LYS A 79 -5.96 -2.09 13.23
CA LYS A 79 -6.10 -3.47 13.66
C LYS A 79 -7.55 -3.73 14.06
N VAL A 80 -8.12 -4.86 13.63
CA VAL A 80 -9.34 -5.40 14.25
C VAL A 80 -9.02 -5.89 15.67
N GLU A 81 -9.76 -5.42 16.68
CA GLU A 81 -9.52 -5.80 18.09
C GLU A 81 -9.61 -7.30 18.33
N LYS A 82 -10.48 -8.00 17.59
CA LYS A 82 -10.71 -9.45 17.69
C LYS A 82 -9.60 -10.32 17.08
N SER A 83 -8.52 -9.73 16.54
CA SER A 83 -7.50 -10.51 15.80
C SER A 83 -6.25 -10.84 16.63
N ASP A 84 -5.75 -12.06 16.45
CA ASP A 84 -4.51 -12.57 17.06
C ASP A 84 -3.21 -12.04 16.43
N ILE A 85 -3.31 -10.99 15.59
CA ILE A 85 -2.17 -10.34 14.95
C ILE A 85 -1.54 -9.31 15.89
N ALA A 86 -0.21 -9.15 15.84
CA ALA A 86 0.48 -8.10 16.59
C ALA A 86 0.05 -6.67 16.14
N THR A 87 0.11 -5.74 17.09
CA THR A 87 -0.25 -4.33 16.87
C THR A 87 0.83 -3.62 16.05
N ILE A 88 0.42 -2.80 15.09
CA ILE A 88 1.33 -1.96 14.30
C ILE A 88 1.68 -0.68 15.07
N ASP A 89 2.97 -0.35 15.18
CA ASP A 89 3.44 0.88 15.86
C ASP A 89 3.09 2.16 15.09
N LYS A 90 3.11 2.10 13.75
CA LYS A 90 2.81 3.24 12.86
C LYS A 90 1.60 2.94 11.99
N LYS A 91 0.47 3.58 12.27
CA LYS A 91 -0.78 3.40 11.53
C LYS A 91 -0.83 4.14 10.20
N LYS A 92 -0.04 5.22 10.04
CA LYS A 92 -0.02 6.07 8.84
C LYS A 92 1.05 5.63 7.85
N TYR A 93 0.66 5.40 6.60
CA TYR A 93 1.53 5.00 5.50
C TYR A 93 1.36 5.93 4.31
N LEU A 94 2.48 6.28 3.66
CA LEU A 94 2.47 6.88 2.33
C LEU A 94 2.88 5.80 1.34
N VAL A 95 1.99 5.50 0.41
CA VAL A 95 2.17 4.41 -0.57
C VAL A 95 2.12 5.01 -1.97
N PRO A 96 3.02 4.64 -2.89
CA PRO A 96 2.89 5.10 -4.28
C PRO A 96 1.68 4.45 -4.94
N ALA A 97 0.99 5.22 -5.79
CA ALA A 97 -0.20 4.79 -6.54
C ALA A 97 0.02 3.51 -7.38
N ASP A 98 1.23 3.33 -7.92
CA ASP A 98 1.60 2.17 -8.76
C ASP A 98 1.83 0.88 -7.95
N LEU A 99 1.76 0.95 -6.62
CA LEU A 99 1.93 -0.22 -5.77
C LEU A 99 0.66 -1.07 -5.77
N THR A 100 0.83 -2.39 -5.84
CA THR A 100 -0.29 -3.33 -5.71
C THR A 100 -0.63 -3.63 -4.25
N VAL A 101 -1.87 -4.04 -3.99
CA VAL A 101 -2.29 -4.52 -2.65
C VAL A 101 -1.37 -5.62 -2.13
N GLY A 102 -1.00 -6.60 -2.96
CA GLY A 102 -0.14 -7.70 -2.53
C GLY A 102 1.23 -7.26 -2.05
N GLN A 103 1.83 -6.28 -2.73
CA GLN A 103 3.09 -5.67 -2.29
C GLN A 103 2.91 -4.94 -0.95
N PHE A 104 1.77 -4.26 -0.76
CA PHE A 104 1.47 -3.56 0.49
C PHE A 104 1.32 -4.53 1.67
N VAL A 105 0.59 -5.64 1.48
CA VAL A 105 0.47 -6.73 2.46
C VAL A 105 1.85 -7.23 2.88
N TYR A 106 2.77 -7.43 1.92
CA TYR A 106 4.13 -7.87 2.21
C TYR A 106 4.90 -6.88 3.10
N VAL A 107 4.75 -5.57 2.85
CA VAL A 107 5.37 -4.53 3.70
C VAL A 107 4.82 -4.58 5.12
N ILE A 108 3.51 -4.78 5.28
CA ILE A 108 2.87 -4.92 6.59
C ILE A 108 3.40 -6.16 7.32
N ARG A 109 3.50 -7.31 6.64
CA ARG A 109 4.07 -8.55 7.22
C ARG A 109 5.47 -8.34 7.78
N LYS A 110 6.31 -7.59 7.05
CA LYS A 110 7.69 -7.29 7.47
C LYS A 110 7.76 -6.44 8.74
N ARG A 111 6.77 -5.54 8.95
CA ARG A 111 6.72 -4.70 10.16
C ARG A 111 6.18 -5.42 11.38
N ILE A 112 5.16 -6.27 11.19
CA ILE A 112 4.53 -7.07 12.25
C ILE A 112 5.43 -8.26 12.68
N LYS A 113 6.50 -8.57 11.91
CA LYS A 113 7.37 -9.76 12.10
C LYS A 113 6.58 -11.06 12.20
N LEU A 114 5.50 -11.15 11.42
CA LEU A 114 4.60 -12.29 11.44
C LEU A 114 5.24 -13.48 10.69
N SER A 115 5.06 -14.70 11.21
CA SER A 115 5.45 -15.93 10.50
C SER A 115 4.74 -16.01 9.13
N PRO A 116 5.41 -16.49 8.06
CA PRO A 116 4.79 -16.68 6.75
C PRO A 116 3.60 -17.67 6.78
N GLU A 117 3.51 -18.51 7.81
CA GLU A 117 2.43 -19.48 8.02
C GLU A 117 1.10 -18.79 8.38
N LYS A 118 1.17 -17.66 9.08
CA LYS A 118 -0.01 -16.90 9.46
C LYS A 118 -0.41 -15.97 8.31
N ALA A 119 -1.68 -16.02 7.92
CA ALA A 119 -2.25 -15.15 6.90
C ALA A 119 -2.60 -13.78 7.50
N ILE A 120 -2.53 -12.75 6.66
CA ILE A 120 -3.07 -11.42 6.98
C ILE A 120 -4.04 -11.07 5.86
N PHE A 121 -5.25 -10.70 6.27
CA PHE A 121 -6.30 -10.20 5.41
C PHE A 121 -6.46 -8.72 5.63
N ILE A 122 -6.69 -8.02 4.52
CA ILE A 122 -6.84 -6.57 4.49
C ILE A 122 -8.22 -6.27 3.95
N PHE A 123 -8.92 -5.38 4.63
CA PHE A 123 -10.27 -4.96 4.31
C PHE A 123 -10.30 -3.46 4.05
N VAL A 124 -10.94 -3.07 2.96
CA VAL A 124 -11.20 -1.68 2.59
C VAL A 124 -12.71 -1.55 2.51
N ASP A 125 -13.30 -0.66 3.31
CA ASP A 125 -14.76 -0.47 3.38
C ASP A 125 -15.56 -1.78 3.48
N GLU A 126 -15.09 -2.69 4.34
CA GLU A 126 -15.73 -4.00 4.53
C GLU A 126 -15.73 -4.89 3.26
N VAL A 127 -14.77 -4.69 2.35
CA VAL A 127 -14.54 -5.55 1.18
C VAL A 127 -13.07 -5.99 1.13
N LEU A 128 -12.82 -7.23 0.68
CA LEU A 128 -11.49 -7.73 0.36
C LEU A 128 -11.06 -7.20 -1.03
N PRO A 129 -10.10 -6.27 -1.12
CA PRO A 129 -9.61 -5.82 -2.41
C PRO A 129 -8.82 -6.94 -3.10
N PRO A 130 -8.86 -7.04 -4.44
CA PRO A 130 -8.10 -8.05 -5.16
C PRO A 130 -6.59 -7.76 -5.03
N THR A 131 -5.79 -8.81 -4.86
CA THR A 131 -4.33 -8.68 -4.61
C THR A 131 -3.58 -7.97 -5.74
N ALA A 132 -4.10 -8.06 -6.96
CA ALA A 132 -3.55 -7.44 -8.16
C ALA A 132 -4.01 -5.98 -8.38
N ALA A 133 -5.00 -5.48 -7.63
CA ALA A 133 -5.44 -4.10 -7.76
C ALA A 133 -4.33 -3.12 -7.34
N LEU A 134 -4.33 -1.99 -8.03
CA LEU A 134 -3.46 -0.86 -7.73
C LEU A 134 -4.04 -0.06 -6.57
N MET A 135 -3.14 0.52 -5.77
CA MET A 135 -3.52 1.44 -4.70
C MET A 135 -4.21 2.69 -5.24
N SER A 136 -3.93 3.10 -6.48
CA SER A 136 -4.65 4.19 -7.15
C SER A 136 -6.16 3.92 -7.26
N SER A 137 -6.54 2.78 -7.86
CA SER A 137 -7.94 2.42 -8.09
C SER A 137 -8.71 2.32 -6.79
N ILE A 138 -8.12 1.65 -5.79
CA ILE A 138 -8.74 1.50 -4.47
C ILE A 138 -8.91 2.86 -3.79
N TYR A 139 -7.91 3.74 -3.91
CA TYR A 139 -7.98 5.07 -3.35
C TYR A 139 -9.04 5.94 -4.04
N GLU A 140 -9.25 5.82 -5.34
CA GLU A 140 -10.27 6.60 -6.05
C GLU A 140 -11.70 6.17 -5.68
N GLU A 141 -11.91 4.87 -5.53
CA GLU A 141 -13.21 4.26 -5.22
C GLU A 141 -13.59 4.39 -3.74
N HIS A 142 -12.63 4.26 -2.83
CA HIS A 142 -12.86 4.10 -1.38
C HIS A 142 -12.18 5.22 -0.54
N LYS A 143 -11.85 6.36 -1.15
CA LYS A 143 -11.37 7.53 -0.38
C LYS A 143 -12.49 8.12 0.47
N ASP A 144 -12.11 8.54 1.67
CA ASP A 144 -12.96 9.35 2.51
C ASP A 144 -12.84 10.85 2.14
N GLU A 145 -13.78 11.67 2.60
CA GLU A 145 -13.76 13.14 2.40
C GLU A 145 -12.54 13.80 3.07
N ASP A 146 -11.97 13.13 4.07
CA ASP A 146 -10.73 13.55 4.72
C ASP A 146 -9.50 13.49 3.80
N GLY A 147 -9.58 12.74 2.70
CA GLY A 147 -8.45 12.46 1.81
C GLY A 147 -7.55 11.29 2.27
N PHE A 148 -7.99 10.49 3.24
CA PHE A 148 -7.33 9.25 3.67
C PHE A 148 -8.10 8.02 3.19
N LEU A 149 -7.35 6.95 2.91
CA LEU A 149 -7.90 5.61 2.71
C LEU A 149 -7.80 4.82 4.01
N TYR A 150 -8.94 4.35 4.49
CA TYR A 150 -9.02 3.55 5.71
C TYR A 150 -8.96 2.07 5.36
N ILE A 151 -8.01 1.40 5.99
CA ILE A 151 -7.75 -0.01 5.76
C ILE A 151 -7.72 -0.70 7.10
N THR A 152 -8.44 -1.81 7.21
CA THR A 152 -8.44 -2.64 8.41
C THR A 152 -7.75 -3.97 8.12
N TYR A 153 -6.93 -4.46 9.02
CA TYR A 153 -6.27 -5.76 8.87
C TYR A 153 -6.69 -6.75 9.97
N SER A 154 -6.84 -8.01 9.59
CA SER A 154 -7.18 -9.14 10.46
C SER A 154 -6.38 -10.38 10.08
N GLY A 155 -6.25 -11.33 11.01
CA GLY A 155 -5.65 -12.65 10.76
C GLY A 155 -6.63 -13.68 10.24
N GLU A 156 -7.91 -13.33 10.24
CA GLU A 156 -9.00 -14.21 9.89
C GLU A 156 -9.79 -13.65 8.70
N ASN A 157 -10.33 -14.56 7.89
CA ASN A 157 -11.13 -14.27 6.69
C ASN A 157 -12.60 -13.97 6.99
N THR A 158 -13.02 -14.05 8.25
CA THR A 158 -14.42 -13.97 8.64
C THR A 158 -14.89 -12.51 8.68
N PHE A 159 -15.42 -12.04 7.55
CA PHE A 159 -16.46 -11.02 7.57
C PHE A 159 -17.63 -11.55 8.39
N GLY A 160 -17.89 -11.00 9.59
CA GLY A 160 -19.14 -11.29 10.31
C GLY A 160 -19.03 -11.97 11.66
N GLY A 161 -17.98 -11.74 12.44
CA GLY A 161 -18.01 -12.00 13.88
C GLY A 161 -18.64 -10.85 14.69
N PHE A 162 -19.77 -10.29 14.27
CA PHE A 162 -20.62 -9.53 15.20
C PHE A 162 -21.63 -10.52 15.79
N GLU A 163 -21.21 -11.29 16.81
CA GLU A 163 -22.18 -11.67 17.84
C GLU A 163 -22.65 -10.37 18.48
N THR A 164 -23.89 -10.03 18.19
CA THR A 164 -24.73 -9.20 19.04
C THR A 164 -24.78 -9.83 20.42
N ALA A 165 -24.30 -9.11 21.43
CA ALA A 165 -24.62 -9.36 22.83
C ALA A 165 -25.21 -8.07 23.42
#